data_AF-A0A1H8H6U8-F1
#
_entry.id   AF-A0A1H8H6U8-F1
#
_cell.length_a   1.000
_cell.length_b   1.000
_cell.length_c   1.000
_cell.angle_alpha   90.00
_cell.angle_beta   90.00
_cell.angle_gamma   90.00
#
_symmetry.space_group_name_H-M   'P 1'
#
loop_
_entity.id
_entity.type
_entity.pdbx_description
1 polymer ?
#
loop_
_entity_poly.entity_id
_entity_poly.type
_entity_poly.pdbx_seq_one_letter_code
_entity_poly.pdbx_strand_id
1 'polypeptide(L)'
;MFPERQVMLKGPLKMLSCSINSRAPAAEQLSPSLHGHSKVTTGPTSITETHFGRILALLCADPPCPNDLADAIFLEAWQPCLSMQGFPALWGVLMDDPRLGRRPVLTPRLLVIDRSAGWARSLQGLIRLGLSFAQQRSRAPSHLNGIARQIGMIETAGYMPIDPRMLESLLSEFARTVRLMHACRPPPTLLRASQ
;
A
#
# COMPACT_ATOMS: atom_id res chain seq x y z
N MET A 1 -3.13 -39.58 0.51
CA MET A 1 -2.86 -39.46 1.96
C MET A 1 -1.75 -38.41 2.10
N PHE A 2 -2.13 -37.16 2.38
CA PHE A 2 -1.21 -36.03 2.55
C PHE A 2 -1.20 -35.65 4.04
N PRO A 3 -0.04 -35.39 4.67
CA PRO A 3 -0.03 -35.01 6.07
C PRO A 3 -0.40 -33.53 6.25
N GLU A 4 -1.34 -33.29 7.16
CA GLU A 4 -1.65 -31.98 7.73
C GLU A 4 -0.40 -31.40 8.40
N ARG A 5 -0.06 -30.15 8.05
CA ARG A 5 0.82 -29.32 8.88
C ARG A 5 -0.04 -28.28 9.60
N GLN A 6 -0.33 -28.55 10.87
CA GLN A 6 -0.78 -27.54 11.82
C GLN A 6 0.37 -26.55 12.06
N VAL A 7 0.16 -25.28 11.73
CA VAL A 7 1.02 -24.19 12.21
C VAL A 7 0.33 -23.54 13.40
N MET A 8 0.87 -23.85 14.57
CA MET A 8 0.47 -23.34 15.87
C MET A 8 0.92 -21.88 16.01
N LEU A 9 0.01 -20.91 15.87
CA LEU A 9 0.29 -19.51 16.24
C LEU A 9 0.12 -19.36 17.76
N LYS A 10 1.23 -19.44 18.50
CA LYS A 10 1.32 -19.07 19.92
C LYS A 10 2.24 -17.86 20.06
N GLY A 11 1.68 -16.72 20.50
CA GLY A 11 2.46 -15.57 20.98
C GLY A 11 1.71 -14.24 20.90
N PRO A 12 1.68 -13.43 21.99
CA PRO A 12 0.85 -12.24 22.06
C PRO A 12 1.44 -11.04 21.30
N LEU A 13 0.56 -10.26 20.67
CA LEU A 13 0.82 -8.93 20.12
C LEU A 13 1.36 -8.01 21.22
N LYS A 14 2.66 -7.74 21.22
CA LYS A 14 3.24 -6.68 22.04
C LYS A 14 2.90 -5.33 21.40
N MET A 15 2.12 -4.53 22.13
CA MET A 15 1.94 -3.10 21.87
C MET A 15 3.30 -2.40 21.87
N LEU A 16 3.60 -1.66 20.81
CA LEU A 16 4.72 -0.73 20.78
C LEU A 16 4.22 0.64 21.30
N SER A 17 4.79 1.09 22.41
CA SER A 17 4.61 2.44 22.94
C SER A 17 5.46 3.43 22.12
N CYS A 18 4.86 4.56 21.74
CA CYS A 18 5.59 5.71 21.20
C CYS A 18 6.14 6.54 22.37
N SER A 19 7.46 6.59 22.54
CA SER A 19 8.12 7.65 23.31
C SER A 19 8.49 8.80 22.37
N ILE A 20 7.93 9.98 22.63
CA ILE A 20 8.32 11.24 22.01
C ILE A 20 9.33 11.89 22.95
N ASN A 21 10.59 12.00 22.54
CA ASN A 21 11.57 12.85 23.22
C ASN A 21 11.82 14.09 22.38
N SER A 22 11.41 15.24 22.93
CA SER A 22 11.73 16.57 22.45
C SER A 22 13.04 17.05 23.11
N ARG A 23 14.02 17.49 22.30
CA ARG A 23 14.96 18.58 22.64
C ARG A 23 15.89 18.90 21.46
N ALA A 24 15.89 20.17 21.06
CA ALA A 24 17.03 20.90 20.52
C ALA A 24 17.34 22.04 21.53
N PRO A 25 18.39 22.89 21.41
CA PRO A 25 19.41 22.99 20.35
C PRO A 25 20.86 23.21 20.89
N ALA A 26 21.86 23.27 19.99
CA ALA A 26 22.98 24.26 19.94
C ALA A 26 24.11 23.81 18.98
N ALA A 27 24.73 24.78 18.33
CA ALA A 27 25.74 24.65 17.28
C ALA A 27 27.17 24.54 17.81
N GLU A 28 28.07 23.84 17.08
CA GLU A 28 29.49 24.22 16.90
C GLU A 28 30.16 23.39 15.79
N GLN A 29 31.40 23.73 15.46
CA GLN A 29 31.99 23.84 14.12
C GLN A 29 32.90 22.67 13.64
N LEU A 30 33.10 22.64 12.30
CA LEU A 30 34.32 22.32 11.51
C LEU A 30 34.96 20.90 11.45
N SER A 31 34.72 20.26 10.29
CA SER A 31 35.70 19.63 9.35
C SER A 31 36.26 18.21 9.63
N PRO A 32 36.92 17.53 8.64
CA PRO A 32 36.28 16.49 7.84
C PRO A 32 37.02 15.13 7.92
N SER A 33 36.32 14.00 7.79
CA SER A 33 37.01 12.76 7.44
C SER A 33 36.13 11.80 6.66
N LEU A 34 36.62 11.49 5.46
CA LEU A 34 36.17 10.43 4.57
C LEU A 34 36.18 9.10 5.33
N HIS A 35 35.11 8.32 5.20
CA HIS A 35 35.08 6.85 4.99
C HIS A 35 33.59 6.45 4.98
N GLY A 36 33.00 6.48 3.79
CA GLY A 36 31.59 6.18 3.56
C GLY A 36 31.29 4.70 3.70
N HIS A 37 31.07 4.22 4.92
CA HIS A 37 30.25 3.04 5.15
C HIS A 37 28.79 3.50 5.26
N SER A 38 28.05 3.42 4.15
CA SER A 38 26.58 3.54 4.18
C SER A 38 26.02 2.36 4.98
N LYS A 39 25.87 2.57 6.28
CA LYS A 39 25.09 1.73 7.16
C LYS A 39 23.63 1.97 6.82
N VAL A 40 23.11 1.21 5.86
CA VAL A 40 21.68 1.15 5.55
C VAL A 40 20.99 0.63 6.81
N THR A 41 20.48 1.56 7.60
CA THR A 41 19.70 1.27 8.79
C THR A 41 18.25 1.19 8.32
N THR A 42 17.81 -0.01 7.95
CA THR A 42 16.41 -0.34 7.68
C THR A 42 15.63 -0.26 9.00
N GLY A 43 15.25 0.97 9.37
CA GLY A 43 14.17 1.20 10.33
C GLY A 43 12.80 0.96 9.67
N PRO A 44 11.75 0.66 10.45
CA PRO A 44 10.39 0.62 9.93
C PRO A 44 10.08 2.00 9.34
N THR A 45 9.68 2.05 8.07
CA THR A 45 9.30 3.29 7.35
C THR A 45 8.40 4.16 8.21
N SER A 46 8.98 5.19 8.84
CA SER A 46 8.19 6.14 9.60
C SER A 46 7.32 6.90 8.61
N ILE A 47 6.01 6.84 8.80
CA ILE A 47 5.10 7.68 8.05
C ILE A 47 5.38 9.10 8.56
N THR A 48 6.10 9.91 7.78
CA THR A 48 6.29 11.33 8.11
C THR A 48 4.92 12.00 8.25
N GLU A 49 4.82 13.07 9.03
CA GLU A 49 3.57 13.80 9.29
C GLU A 49 2.80 14.19 8.00
N THR A 50 3.50 14.61 6.95
CA THR A 50 2.92 14.92 5.63
C THR A 50 2.35 13.70 4.92
N HIS A 51 3.00 12.55 5.02
CA HIS A 51 2.50 11.28 4.46
C HIS A 51 1.25 10.78 5.20
N PHE A 52 1.18 10.99 6.52
CA PHE A 52 0.02 10.59 7.31
C PHE A 52 -1.24 11.38 6.94
N GLY A 53 -1.13 12.71 6.85
CA GLY A 53 -2.26 13.56 6.45
C GLY A 53 -2.83 13.20 5.07
N ARG A 54 -1.96 12.94 4.09
CA ARG A 54 -2.37 12.49 2.75
C ARG A 54 -3.09 11.14 2.79
N ILE A 55 -2.57 10.17 3.53
CA ILE A 55 -3.20 8.85 3.67
C ILE A 55 -4.60 9.00 4.28
N LEU A 56 -4.72 9.78 5.35
CA LEU A 56 -6.00 10.01 6.01
C LEU A 56 -7.01 10.66 5.07
N ALA A 57 -6.61 11.71 4.35
CA ALA A 57 -7.48 12.36 3.37
C ALA A 57 -7.99 11.38 2.30
N LEU A 58 -7.11 10.53 1.76
CA LEU A 58 -7.49 9.52 0.75
C LEU A 58 -8.43 8.44 1.30
N LEU A 59 -8.29 8.06 2.57
CA LEU A 59 -9.14 7.08 3.27
C LEU A 59 -10.49 7.64 3.72
N CYS A 60 -10.59 8.96 3.86
CA CYS A 60 -11.82 9.67 4.23
C CYS A 60 -12.56 10.24 3.02
N ALA A 61 -11.92 10.31 1.85
CA ALA A 61 -12.55 10.77 0.63
C ALA A 61 -13.69 9.84 0.20
N ASP A 62 -14.79 10.45 -0.25
CA ASP A 62 -15.97 9.76 -0.76
C ASP A 62 -15.64 8.79 -1.91
N PRO A 63 -16.52 7.81 -2.20
CA PRO A 63 -16.44 7.02 -3.41
C PRO A 63 -16.35 7.93 -4.66
N PRO A 64 -15.49 7.58 -5.64
CA PRO A 64 -15.36 8.38 -6.85
C PRO A 64 -16.67 8.37 -7.65
N CYS A 65 -17.02 9.52 -8.23
CA CYS A 65 -18.12 9.59 -9.19
C CYS A 65 -17.65 9.08 -10.58
N PRO A 66 -18.57 8.82 -11.53
CA PRO A 66 -18.20 8.35 -12.86
C PRO A 66 -17.21 9.25 -13.59
N ASN A 67 -17.27 10.57 -13.39
CA ASN A 67 -16.33 11.51 -14.01
C ASN A 67 -14.91 11.35 -13.45
N ASP A 68 -14.76 11.13 -12.13
CA ASP A 68 -13.45 10.89 -11.52
C ASP A 68 -12.78 9.60 -12.06
N LEU A 69 -13.60 8.61 -12.44
CA LEU A 69 -13.14 7.35 -13.01
C LEU A 69 -12.79 7.44 -14.50
N ALA A 70 -13.29 8.45 -15.21
CA ALA A 70 -12.96 8.66 -16.63
C ALA A 70 -11.49 9.02 -16.81
N ASP A 71 -10.93 9.79 -15.87
CA ASP A 71 -9.52 10.20 -15.85
C ASP A 71 -8.60 9.21 -15.10
N ALA A 72 -9.16 8.17 -14.49
CA ALA A 72 -8.40 7.18 -13.74
C ALA A 72 -7.66 6.20 -14.66
N ILE A 73 -6.52 5.68 -14.21
CA ILE A 73 -5.83 4.60 -14.92
C ILE A 73 -6.73 3.36 -15.00
N PHE A 74 -6.72 2.66 -16.13
CA PHE A 74 -7.53 1.46 -16.31
C PHE A 74 -6.67 0.19 -16.18
N LEU A 75 -7.01 -0.66 -15.22
CA LEU A 75 -6.26 -1.88 -14.90
C LEU A 75 -7.10 -3.12 -15.18
N GLU A 76 -6.65 -3.95 -16.13
CA GLU A 76 -7.19 -5.27 -16.42
C GLU A 76 -6.31 -6.40 -15.88
N ALA A 77 -6.83 -7.63 -15.92
CA ALA A 77 -6.13 -8.84 -15.50
C ALA A 77 -5.57 -8.73 -14.08
N TRP A 78 -6.23 -7.95 -13.22
CA TRP A 78 -5.61 -7.52 -11.97
C TRP A 78 -5.64 -8.64 -10.92
N GLN A 79 -4.59 -8.67 -10.10
CA GLN A 79 -4.36 -9.63 -9.04
C GLN A 79 -3.89 -8.89 -7.78
N PRO A 80 -4.56 -9.09 -6.62
CA PRO A 80 -4.06 -8.61 -5.35
C PRO A 80 -2.70 -9.21 -5.00
N CYS A 81 -1.80 -8.35 -4.52
CA CYS A 81 -0.47 -8.73 -4.06
C CYS A 81 -0.14 -8.08 -2.72
N LEU A 82 0.74 -8.73 -1.95
CA LEU A 82 1.32 -8.19 -0.72
C LEU A 82 2.82 -8.02 -0.91
N SER A 83 3.30 -6.80 -0.71
CA SER A 83 4.74 -6.52 -0.69
C SER A 83 5.43 -7.24 0.48
N MET A 84 6.74 -7.49 0.37
CA MET A 84 7.55 -7.94 1.51
C MET A 84 7.59 -6.93 2.67
N GLN A 85 7.29 -5.65 2.41
CA GLN A 85 7.10 -4.66 3.47
C GLN A 85 5.69 -4.67 4.10
N GLY A 86 4.82 -5.61 3.70
CA GLY A 86 3.51 -5.83 4.31
C GLY A 86 2.40 -4.88 3.87
N PHE A 87 2.62 -4.06 2.84
CA PHE A 87 1.55 -3.24 2.25
C PHE A 87 0.91 -3.92 1.03
N PRO A 88 -0.43 -3.83 0.89
CA PRO A 88 -1.14 -4.36 -0.26
C PRO A 88 -0.93 -3.50 -1.51
N ALA A 89 -0.93 -4.15 -2.67
CA ALA A 89 -0.86 -3.54 -4.01
C ALA A 89 -1.69 -4.37 -5.00
N LEU A 90 -1.91 -3.84 -6.20
CA LEU A 90 -2.45 -4.60 -7.33
C LEU A 90 -1.36 -4.76 -8.38
N TRP A 91 -1.20 -5.98 -8.87
CA TRP A 91 -0.59 -6.20 -10.16
C TRP A 91 -1.68 -6.27 -11.23
N GLY A 92 -1.40 -5.84 -12.46
CA GLY A 92 -2.31 -6.01 -13.58
C GLY A 92 -1.75 -5.44 -14.87
N VAL A 93 -2.56 -5.42 -15.93
CA VAL A 93 -2.22 -4.82 -17.22
C VAL A 93 -2.86 -3.45 -17.31
N LEU A 94 -2.03 -2.42 -17.45
CA LEU A 94 -2.49 -1.07 -17.75
C LEU A 94 -3.04 -1.04 -19.18
N MET A 95 -4.28 -0.61 -19.32
CA MET A 95 -4.98 -0.47 -20.59
C MET A 95 -5.16 1.03 -20.82
N ASP A 96 -4.79 1.54 -21.98
CA ASP A 96 -5.06 2.92 -22.40
C ASP A 96 -4.16 4.02 -21.80
N ASP A 97 -2.89 3.71 -21.49
CA ASP A 97 -1.89 4.76 -21.23
C ASP A 97 -1.28 5.28 -22.55
N PRO A 98 -1.47 6.57 -22.92
CA PRO A 98 -0.97 7.11 -24.19
C PRO A 98 0.55 7.12 -24.31
N ARG A 99 1.27 7.11 -23.19
CA ARG A 99 2.74 7.20 -23.14
C ARG A 99 3.39 5.83 -23.02
N LEU A 100 2.72 4.91 -22.34
CA LEU A 100 3.30 3.64 -21.91
C LEU A 100 2.69 2.43 -22.64
N GLY A 101 1.57 2.64 -23.33
CA GLY A 101 0.83 1.58 -24.00
C GLY A 101 0.32 0.51 -23.04
N ARG A 102 -0.05 -0.65 -23.60
CA ARG A 102 -0.48 -1.80 -22.80
C ARG A 102 0.73 -2.49 -22.18
N ARG A 103 0.79 -2.53 -20.86
CA ARG A 103 1.91 -3.18 -20.16
C ARG A 103 1.53 -3.68 -18.76
N PRO A 104 2.21 -4.73 -18.26
CA PRO A 104 2.10 -5.12 -16.86
C PRO A 104 2.63 -4.01 -15.95
N VAL A 105 1.91 -3.74 -14.87
CA VAL A 105 2.29 -2.76 -13.84
C VAL A 105 1.98 -3.31 -12.46
N LEU A 106 2.72 -2.79 -11.49
CA LEU A 106 2.42 -2.95 -10.09
C LEU A 106 2.05 -1.59 -9.52
N THR A 107 0.89 -1.51 -8.86
CA THR A 107 0.45 -0.25 -8.28
C THR A 107 1.29 0.07 -7.04
N PRO A 108 1.38 1.37 -6.68
CA PRO A 108 1.76 1.75 -5.33
C PRO A 108 0.83 1.14 -4.28
N ARG A 109 1.17 1.35 -3.00
CA ARG A 109 0.35 0.94 -1.86
C ARG A 109 -1.13 1.28 -2.09
N LEU A 110 -1.94 0.23 -2.07
CA LEU A 110 -3.38 0.30 -2.16
C LEU A 110 -3.96 0.72 -0.80
N LEU A 111 -4.99 1.55 -0.83
CA LEU A 111 -5.64 2.11 0.36
C LEU A 111 -7.09 1.67 0.46
N VAL A 112 -7.80 1.65 -0.68
CA VAL A 112 -9.22 1.30 -0.76
C VAL A 112 -9.46 0.53 -2.05
N ILE A 113 -10.40 -0.41 -2.03
CA ILE A 113 -10.90 -1.11 -3.21
C ILE A 113 -12.40 -1.36 -3.06
N ASP A 114 -13.14 -1.13 -4.12
CA ASP A 114 -14.51 -1.62 -4.29
C ASP A 114 -14.56 -2.46 -5.57
N ARG A 115 -14.47 -3.77 -5.40
CA ARG A 115 -14.46 -4.73 -6.50
C ARG A 115 -15.81 -4.79 -7.23
N SER A 116 -16.89 -4.43 -6.54
CA SER A 116 -18.25 -4.48 -7.10
C SER A 116 -18.54 -3.25 -7.95
N ALA A 117 -18.09 -2.07 -7.50
CA ALA A 117 -18.18 -0.82 -8.23
C ALA A 117 -17.04 -0.61 -9.25
N GLY A 118 -16.06 -1.52 -9.30
CA GLY A 118 -15.02 -1.52 -10.33
C GLY A 118 -13.97 -0.42 -10.16
N TRP A 119 -13.60 -0.07 -8.92
CA TRP A 119 -12.58 0.95 -8.68
C TRP A 119 -11.69 0.63 -7.48
N ALA A 120 -10.52 1.27 -7.46
CA ALA A 120 -9.57 1.24 -6.36
C ALA A 120 -8.91 2.61 -6.16
N ARG A 121 -8.31 2.82 -4.99
CA ARG A 121 -7.52 4.02 -4.66
C ARG A 121 -6.18 3.61 -4.09
N SER A 122 -5.11 4.12 -4.69
CA SER A 122 -3.74 3.96 -4.22
C SER A 122 -3.20 5.28 -3.66
N LEU A 123 -1.98 5.26 -3.12
CA LEU A 123 -1.27 6.49 -2.76
C LEU A 123 -1.11 7.48 -3.93
N GLN A 124 -1.07 7.01 -5.18
CA GLN A 124 -0.85 7.86 -6.35
C GLN A 124 -2.14 8.31 -7.05
N GLY A 125 -3.29 7.68 -6.79
CA GLY A 125 -4.54 8.08 -7.42
C GLY A 125 -5.58 6.98 -7.53
N LEU A 126 -6.64 7.31 -8.26
CA LEU A 126 -7.75 6.42 -8.59
C LEU A 126 -7.37 5.43 -9.69
N ILE A 127 -7.99 4.26 -9.62
CA ILE A 127 -7.80 3.14 -10.53
C ILE A 127 -9.18 2.64 -10.92
N ARG A 128 -9.48 2.59 -12.22
CA ARG A 128 -10.63 1.89 -12.77
C ARG A 128 -10.25 0.42 -12.96
N LEU A 129 -11.09 -0.48 -12.46
CA LEU A 129 -10.85 -1.92 -12.50
C LEU A 129 -11.66 -2.58 -13.61
N GLY A 130 -10.97 -3.32 -14.47
CA GLY A 130 -11.58 -4.26 -15.39
C GLY A 130 -11.75 -5.64 -14.75
N LEU A 131 -11.72 -6.68 -15.57
CA LEU A 131 -11.79 -8.05 -15.07
C LEU A 131 -10.53 -8.40 -14.28
N SER A 132 -10.70 -9.09 -13.15
CA SER A 132 -9.58 -9.68 -12.41
C SER A 132 -8.94 -10.81 -13.19
N PHE A 133 -7.71 -11.17 -12.84
CA PHE A 133 -7.02 -12.32 -13.43
C PHE A 133 -7.86 -13.61 -13.31
N ALA A 134 -8.47 -13.84 -12.14
CA ALA A 134 -9.32 -15.01 -11.91
C ALA A 134 -10.57 -15.01 -12.81
N GLN A 135 -11.19 -13.85 -13.04
CA GLN A 135 -12.34 -13.71 -13.93
C GLN A 135 -11.96 -13.85 -15.41
N GLN A 136 -10.81 -13.34 -15.82
CA GLN A 136 -10.31 -13.58 -17.17
C GLN A 136 -10.00 -15.07 -17.38
N ARG A 137 -9.48 -15.75 -16.36
CA ARG A 137 -9.16 -17.18 -16.40
C ARG A 137 -10.35 -18.07 -16.54
N SER A 138 -11.47 -17.73 -15.91
CA SER A 138 -12.71 -18.47 -16.11
C SER A 138 -13.32 -18.24 -17.50
N ARG A 139 -13.10 -17.08 -18.12
CA ARG A 139 -13.68 -16.73 -19.44
C ARG A 139 -12.87 -17.22 -20.64
N ALA A 140 -11.53 -17.17 -20.58
CA ALA A 140 -10.67 -17.50 -21.72
C ALA A 140 -9.32 -18.11 -21.26
N PRO A 141 -9.27 -19.43 -20.99
CA PRO A 141 -8.08 -20.08 -20.42
C PRO A 141 -6.82 -20.02 -21.30
N SER A 142 -7.00 -20.01 -22.63
CA SER A 142 -5.91 -20.12 -23.61
C SER A 142 -5.04 -18.87 -23.76
N HIS A 143 -5.55 -17.68 -23.42
CA HIS A 143 -4.82 -16.40 -23.53
C HIS A 143 -3.92 -16.08 -22.31
N LEU A 144 -3.96 -16.91 -21.26
CA LEU A 144 -3.37 -16.55 -19.96
C LEU A 144 -2.02 -17.15 -19.65
N ASN A 145 -1.47 -18.01 -20.51
CA ASN A 145 -0.13 -18.58 -20.28
C ASN A 145 0.95 -17.49 -20.19
N GLY A 146 0.81 -16.39 -20.95
CA GLY A 146 1.69 -15.23 -20.85
C GLY A 146 1.53 -14.44 -19.55
N ILE A 147 0.28 -14.26 -19.10
CA ILE A 147 -0.06 -13.48 -17.89
C ILE A 147 0.29 -14.26 -16.61
N ALA A 148 0.03 -15.58 -16.58
CA ALA A 148 0.42 -16.46 -15.48
C ALA A 148 1.94 -16.51 -15.28
N ARG A 149 2.72 -16.53 -16.38
CA ARG A 149 4.18 -16.43 -16.33
C ARG A 149 4.65 -15.11 -15.72
N GLN A 150 3.97 -14.01 -16.02
CA GLN A 150 4.28 -12.70 -15.44
C GLN A 150 3.93 -12.63 -13.95
N ILE A 151 2.86 -13.30 -13.51
CA ILE A 151 2.53 -13.41 -12.08
C ILE A 151 3.66 -14.09 -11.30
N GLY A 152 4.25 -15.16 -11.84
CA GLY A 152 5.43 -15.79 -11.23
C GLY A 152 6.64 -14.84 -11.11
N MET A 153 6.76 -13.83 -11.96
CA MET A 153 7.83 -12.82 -11.84
C MET A 153 7.57 -11.77 -10.75
N ILE A 154 6.32 -11.60 -10.32
CA ILE A 154 5.95 -10.68 -9.22
C ILE A 154 6.54 -11.17 -7.90
N GLU A 155 6.53 -12.49 -7.68
CA GLU A 155 7.13 -13.12 -6.50
C GLU A 155 8.63 -12.82 -6.43
N THR A 156 9.31 -12.88 -7.58
CA THR A 156 10.73 -12.51 -7.70
C THR A 156 10.97 -11.02 -7.46
N ALA A 157 9.97 -10.17 -7.71
CA ALA A 157 10.01 -8.73 -7.46
C ALA A 157 9.65 -8.34 -6.01
N GLY A 158 9.48 -9.32 -5.11
CA GLY A 158 9.21 -9.07 -3.68
C GLY A 158 7.73 -8.85 -3.35
N TYR A 159 6.83 -9.43 -4.13
CA TYR A 159 5.39 -9.34 -3.92
C TYR A 159 4.74 -10.72 -4.04
N MET A 160 3.92 -11.11 -3.08
CA MET A 160 3.22 -12.39 -3.11
C MET A 160 1.75 -12.21 -3.51
N PRO A 161 1.21 -13.00 -4.44
CA PRO A 161 -0.23 -13.02 -4.72
C PRO A 161 -1.03 -13.35 -3.45
N ILE A 162 -2.14 -12.64 -3.24
CA ILE A 162 -3.01 -12.85 -2.09
C ILE A 162 -4.46 -13.04 -2.51
N ASP A 163 -5.23 -13.70 -1.65
CA ASP A 163 -6.67 -13.84 -1.82
C ASP A 163 -7.38 -12.46 -1.71
N PRO A 164 -8.38 -12.16 -2.55
CA PRO A 164 -9.12 -10.89 -2.47
C PRO A 164 -9.79 -10.61 -1.12
N ARG A 165 -10.21 -11.63 -0.36
CA ARG A 165 -10.77 -11.42 0.99
C ARG A 165 -9.68 -11.01 1.98
N MET A 166 -8.48 -11.59 1.85
CA MET A 166 -7.34 -11.17 2.65
C MET A 166 -6.95 -9.72 2.34
N LEU A 167 -7.02 -9.31 1.07
CA LEU A 167 -6.83 -7.90 0.70
C LEU A 167 -7.81 -6.98 1.43
N GLU A 168 -9.11 -7.28 1.40
CA GLU A 168 -10.14 -6.47 2.06
C GLU A 168 -9.91 -6.36 3.58
N SER A 169 -9.51 -7.45 4.23
CA SER A 169 -9.15 -7.44 5.66
C SER A 169 -7.94 -6.53 5.93
N LEU A 170 -6.89 -6.62 5.12
CA LEU A 170 -5.68 -5.80 5.28
C LEU A 170 -5.96 -4.31 5.09
N LEU A 171 -6.77 -3.96 4.08
CA LEU A 171 -7.15 -2.57 3.83
C LEU A 171 -8.04 -2.01 4.94
N SER A 172 -9.01 -2.81 5.41
CA SER A 172 -9.91 -2.42 6.51
C SER A 172 -9.13 -2.19 7.81
N GLU A 173 -8.22 -3.10 8.13
CA GLU A 173 -7.38 -3.01 9.33
C GLU A 173 -6.42 -1.83 9.27
N PHE A 174 -5.84 -1.56 8.10
CA PHE A 174 -5.00 -0.39 7.90
C PHE A 174 -5.80 0.91 8.07
N ALA A 175 -6.99 1.01 7.45
CA ALA A 175 -7.84 2.18 7.56
C ALA A 175 -8.27 2.43 9.02
N ARG A 176 -8.63 1.36 9.74
CA ARG A 176 -8.94 1.40 11.18
C ARG A 176 -7.75 1.93 11.99
N THR A 177 -6.56 1.40 11.74
CA THR A 177 -5.33 1.80 12.44
C THR A 177 -5.00 3.28 12.19
N VAL A 178 -5.09 3.76 10.95
CA VAL A 178 -4.84 5.18 10.60
C VAL A 178 -5.84 6.10 11.31
N ARG A 179 -7.13 5.74 11.33
CA ARG A 179 -8.16 6.52 12.02
C ARG A 179 -7.93 6.58 13.53
N LEU A 180 -7.51 5.48 14.14
CA LEU A 180 -7.14 5.44 15.57
C LEU A 180 -5.91 6.30 15.86
N MET A 181 -4.87 6.21 15.03
CA MET A 181 -3.69 7.08 15.17
C MET A 181 -4.04 8.56 15.07
N HIS A 182 -4.98 8.93 14.19
CA HIS A 182 -5.47 10.31 14.09
C HIS A 182 -6.25 10.73 15.34
N ALA A 183 -7.15 9.88 15.84
CA ALA A 183 -7.96 10.17 17.02
C ALA A 183 -7.13 10.33 18.31
N CYS A 184 -6.02 9.59 18.42
CA CYS A 184 -5.10 9.66 19.57
C CYS A 184 -4.09 10.82 19.46
N ARG A 185 -4.11 11.62 18.38
CA ARG A 185 -3.17 12.74 18.22
C ARG A 185 -3.57 13.89 19.15
N PRO A 186 -2.66 14.40 19.99
CA PRO A 186 -2.98 15.56 20.82
C PRO A 186 -3.30 16.76 19.92
N PRO A 187 -4.29 17.60 20.29
CA PRO A 187 -4.55 18.84 19.57
C PRO A 187 -3.27 19.69 19.56
N PRO A 188 -3.01 20.45 18.48
CA PRO A 188 -1.85 21.33 18.43
C PRO A 188 -1.91 22.23 19.67
N THR A 189 -0.90 22.14 20.52
CA THR A 189 -0.79 22.97 21.71
C THR A 189 -0.72 24.41 21.21
N LEU A 190 -1.82 25.15 21.33
CA LEU A 190 -1.78 26.59 21.19
C LEU A 190 -0.85 27.06 22.31
N LEU A 191 0.39 27.39 21.94
CA LEU A 191 1.27 28.17 22.79
C LEU A 191 0.49 29.43 23.13
N ARG A 192 -0.14 29.44 24.32
CA ARG A 192 -0.65 30.67 24.91
C ARG A 192 0.55 31.60 24.97
N ALA A 193 0.56 32.60 24.12
CA ALA A 193 1.42 33.74 24.28
C ALA A 193 1.03 34.37 25.63
N SER A 194 1.84 34.11 26.65
CA SER A 194 1.79 34.83 27.91
C SER A 194 2.06 36.30 27.60
N GLN A 195 1.04 37.15 27.78
CA GLN A 195 1.22 38.59 27.93
C GLN A 195 1.55 38.89 29.39
#